data_AF-A0A410TU18-F1
#
_entry.id   AF-A0A410TU18-F1
#
_cell.length_a   1.000
_cell.length_b   1.000
_cell.length_c   1.000
_cell.angle_alpha   90.00
_cell.angle_beta   90.00
_cell.angle_gamma   90.00
#
_symmetry.space_group_name_H-M   'P 1'
#
loop_
_entity.id
_entity.type
_entity.pdbx_description
1 polymer ?
#
loop_
_entity_poly.entity_id
_entity_poly.type
_entity_poly.pdbx_seq_one_letter_code
_entity_poly.pdbx_strand_id
1 'polypeptide(L)'
;MRRDHEAPPDIDDDEFDGWAEDQLGDVEYDTELGKEMGKDAIRLARGEMDEEEFHEKYHEQVKDEFGADDRPTKPEGFDDE
;
A
#
# COMPACT_ATOMS: atom_id res chain seq x y z
N MET A 1 -9.48 0.75 20.91
CA MET A 1 -8.18 0.12 21.15
C MET A 1 -7.14 1.04 20.55
N ARG A 2 -6.11 1.48 21.30
CA ARG A 2 -4.96 2.12 20.67
C ARG A 2 -4.19 0.97 20.05
N ARG A 3 -4.15 0.85 18.72
CA ARG A 3 -3.11 0.02 18.09
C ARG A 3 -1.82 0.70 18.51
N ASP A 4 -1.04 0.06 19.37
CA ASP A 4 0.29 0.53 19.69
C ASP A 4 1.01 0.63 18.33
N HIS A 5 1.37 1.85 17.92
CA HIS A 5 2.02 2.10 16.62
C HIS A 5 3.49 1.67 16.76
N GLU A 6 3.69 0.38 17.00
CA GLU A 6 4.98 -0.27 16.92
C GLU A 6 5.45 -0.20 15.47
N ALA A 7 6.74 0.12 15.31
CA ALA A 7 7.35 0.07 14.00
C ALA A 7 7.18 -1.34 13.43
N PRO A 8 6.96 -1.48 12.11
CA PRO A 8 6.94 -2.79 11.50
C PRO A 8 8.26 -3.53 11.81
N PRO A 9 8.21 -4.85 12.04
CA PRO A 9 9.42 -5.67 12.03
C PRO A 9 10.09 -5.61 10.66
N ASP A 10 11.32 -6.13 10.55
CA ASP A 10 12.01 -6.18 9.26
C ASP A 10 11.26 -7.10 8.28
N ILE A 11 11.28 -6.78 6.99
CA ILE A 11 10.61 -7.56 5.94
C ILE A 11 11.22 -8.96 5.76
N ASP A 12 12.45 -9.14 6.23
CA ASP A 12 13.16 -10.42 6.22
C ASP A 12 12.86 -11.29 7.47
N ASP A 13 12.11 -10.75 8.45
CA ASP A 13 11.73 -11.46 9.65
C ASP A 13 10.41 -12.24 9.46
N ASP A 14 10.33 -13.45 10.03
CA ASP A 14 9.13 -14.29 9.99
C ASP A 14 7.92 -13.63 10.69
N GLU A 15 8.16 -12.67 11.60
CA GLU A 15 7.12 -11.93 12.32
C GLU A 15 6.38 -10.91 11.45
N PHE A 16 6.93 -10.50 10.29
CA PHE A 16 6.35 -9.45 9.45
C PHE A 16 4.95 -9.80 8.97
N ASP A 17 4.72 -11.04 8.52
CA ASP A 17 3.42 -11.44 7.99
C ASP A 17 2.35 -11.42 9.08
N GLY A 18 2.69 -11.86 10.29
CA GLY A 18 1.77 -11.82 11.44
C GLY A 18 1.44 -10.39 11.87
N TRP A 19 2.45 -9.50 11.89
CA TRP A 19 2.24 -8.08 12.17
C TRP A 19 1.35 -7.42 11.12
N ALA A 20 1.62 -7.66 9.84
CA ALA A 20 0.86 -7.05 8.75
C ALA A 20 -0.57 -7.60 8.69
N GLU A 21 -0.79 -8.89 8.98
CA GLU A 21 -2.11 -9.49 9.14
C GLU A 21 -2.91 -8.82 10.27
N ASP A 22 -2.29 -8.56 11.44
CA ASP A 22 -2.96 -7.86 12.54
C ASP A 22 -3.36 -6.42 12.17
N GLN A 23 -2.53 -5.74 11.36
CA GLN A 23 -2.84 -4.37 10.94
C GLN A 23 -3.91 -4.29 9.86
N LEU A 24 -3.94 -5.24 8.93
CA LEU A 24 -4.74 -5.21 7.70
C LEU A 24 -5.97 -6.14 7.75
N GLY A 25 -5.97 -7.21 8.54
CA GLY A 25 -7.02 -8.24 8.52
C GLY A 25 -8.41 -7.77 8.96
N ASP A 26 -8.51 -6.60 9.59
CA ASP A 26 -9.78 -5.97 9.97
C ASP A 26 -10.37 -5.06 8.88
N VAL A 27 -9.65 -4.82 7.76
CA VAL A 27 -10.15 -3.99 6.66
C VAL A 27 -10.85 -4.81 5.59
N GLU A 28 -11.69 -4.16 4.79
CA GLU A 28 -12.48 -4.82 3.73
C GLU A 28 -11.71 -5.13 2.44
N TYR A 29 -10.45 -4.73 2.37
CA TYR A 29 -9.58 -4.87 1.19
C TYR A 29 -8.73 -6.14 1.28
N ASP A 30 -8.18 -6.57 0.14
CA ASP A 30 -7.30 -7.74 0.08
C ASP A 30 -6.06 -7.56 0.98
N THR A 31 -6.04 -8.33 2.07
CA THR A 31 -4.96 -8.34 3.06
C THR A 31 -3.68 -8.95 2.49
N GLU A 32 -3.76 -9.97 1.64
CA GLU A 32 -2.58 -10.57 0.99
C GLU A 32 -1.92 -9.55 0.06
N LEU A 33 -2.71 -8.85 -0.75
CA LEU A 33 -2.20 -7.78 -1.61
C LEU A 33 -1.51 -6.68 -0.79
N GLY A 34 -2.15 -6.23 0.29
CA GLY A 34 -1.59 -5.22 1.19
C GLY A 34 -0.26 -5.65 1.83
N LYS A 35 -0.14 -6.92 2.23
CA LYS A 35 1.11 -7.50 2.77
C LYS A 35 2.22 -7.49 1.73
N GLU A 36 1.94 -7.97 0.52
CA GLU A 36 2.92 -8.03 -0.57
C GLU A 36 3.41 -6.63 -0.96
N MET A 37 2.46 -5.70 -1.16
CA MET A 37 2.75 -4.30 -1.47
C MET A 37 3.56 -3.62 -0.36
N GLY A 38 3.25 -3.88 0.92
CA GLY A 38 3.99 -3.33 2.04
C GLY A 38 5.47 -3.74 2.05
N LYS A 39 5.75 -5.02 1.79
CA LYS A 39 7.14 -5.52 1.70
C LYS A 39 7.88 -4.87 0.53
N ASP A 40 7.25 -4.79 -0.63
CA ASP A 40 7.90 -4.24 -1.82
C ASP A 40 8.04 -2.72 -1.78
N ALA A 41 7.14 -2.01 -1.10
CA ALA A 41 7.30 -0.58 -0.83
C ALA A 41 8.55 -0.32 0.03
N ILE A 42 8.84 -1.21 0.98
CA ILE A 42 10.08 -1.14 1.79
C ILE A 42 11.29 -1.46 0.91
N ARG A 43 11.23 -2.46 0.01
CA ARG A 43 12.31 -2.75 -0.95
C ARG A 43 12.59 -1.57 -1.87
N LEU A 44 11.55 -0.95 -2.41
CA LEU A 44 11.64 0.27 -3.22
C LEU A 44 12.33 1.40 -2.43
N ALA A 45 11.93 1.61 -1.17
CA ALA A 45 12.55 2.61 -0.30
C ALA A 45 14.03 2.30 0.03
N ARG A 46 14.41 1.00 0.07
CA ARG A 46 15.80 0.54 0.23
C ARG A 46 16.62 0.63 -1.06
N GLY A 47 15.98 0.87 -2.22
CA GLY A 47 16.62 0.83 -3.54
C GLY A 47 16.89 -0.59 -4.04
N GLU A 48 16.19 -1.59 -3.50
CA GLU A 48 16.26 -3.00 -3.88
C GLU A 48 15.26 -3.35 -5.00
N MET A 49 14.32 -2.45 -5.29
CA MET A 49 13.32 -2.53 -6.36
C MET A 49 13.20 -1.15 -7.01
N ASP A 50 13.01 -1.11 -8.33
CA ASP A 50 12.78 0.14 -9.06
C ASP A 50 11.30 0.56 -9.04
N GLU A 51 11.05 1.87 -9.19
CA GLU A 51 9.68 2.41 -9.19
C GLU A 51 8.85 1.83 -10.34
N GLU A 52 9.42 1.69 -11.54
CA GLU A 52 8.74 1.09 -12.69
C GLU A 52 8.28 -0.35 -12.37
N GLU A 53 9.16 -1.17 -11.78
CA GLU A 53 8.86 -2.55 -11.39
C GLU A 53 7.72 -2.61 -10.35
N PHE A 54 7.76 -1.75 -9.34
CA PHE A 54 6.70 -1.65 -8.32
C PHE A 54 5.34 -1.29 -8.96
N HIS A 55 5.34 -0.28 -9.83
CA HIS A 55 4.12 0.17 -10.50
C HIS A 55 3.57 -0.90 -11.43
N GLU A 56 4.41 -1.53 -12.27
CA GLU A 56 3.97 -2.59 -13.18
C GLU A 56 3.38 -3.79 -12.43
N LYS A 57 3.98 -4.17 -11.29
CA LYS A 57 3.54 -5.31 -10.49
C LYS A 57 2.16 -5.10 -9.86
N TYR A 58 1.88 -3.89 -9.35
CA TYR A 58 0.69 -3.64 -8.52
C TYR A 58 -0.40 -2.82 -9.19
N HIS A 59 -0.14 -2.13 -10.30
CA HIS A 59 -1.09 -1.18 -10.90
C HIS A 59 -2.46 -1.79 -11.22
N GLU A 60 -2.50 -2.99 -11.82
CA GLU A 60 -3.78 -3.62 -12.17
C GLU A 60 -4.54 -4.09 -10.94
N GLN A 61 -3.85 -4.76 -10.00
CA GLN A 61 -4.45 -5.27 -8.76
C GLN A 61 -5.00 -4.15 -7.88
N VAL A 62 -4.27 -3.03 -7.77
CA VAL A 62 -4.71 -1.85 -7.00
C VAL A 62 -5.92 -1.18 -7.65
N LYS A 63 -5.95 -1.07 -8.99
CA LYS A 63 -7.12 -0.55 -9.70
C LYS A 63 -8.34 -1.44 -9.52
N ASP A 64 -8.15 -2.76 -9.50
CA ASP A 64 -9.24 -3.71 -9.33
C ASP A 64 -9.79 -3.67 -7.89
N GLU A 65 -8.92 -3.56 -6.88
CA GLU A 65 -9.31 -3.52 -5.46
C GLU A 65 -9.91 -2.17 -5.04
N PHE A 66 -9.30 -1.05 -5.44
CA PHE A 66 -9.70 0.28 -4.98
C PHE A 66 -10.51 1.07 -6.01
N GLY A 67 -10.65 0.55 -7.22
CA GLY A 67 -11.31 1.24 -8.34
C GLY A 67 -10.47 2.37 -8.94
N ALA A 68 -11.14 3.22 -9.72
CA ALA A 68 -10.56 4.45 -10.24
C ALA A 68 -10.64 5.56 -9.18
N ASP A 69 -9.57 6.34 -9.02
CA ASP A 69 -9.60 7.55 -8.20
C ASP A 69 -10.43 8.63 -8.90
N ASP A 70 -11.72 8.67 -8.60
CA ASP A 70 -12.67 9.68 -9.09
C ASP A 70 -12.58 11.02 -8.34
N ARG A 71 -11.60 11.22 -7.44
CA ARG A 71 -11.39 12.53 -6.84
C ARG A 71 -11.06 13.52 -7.96
N PRO A 72 -11.68 14.71 -7.98
CA PRO A 72 -11.42 15.69 -9.01
C PRO A 72 -9.93 16.06 -9.03
N THR A 73 -9.24 15.71 -10.11
CA THR A 73 -7.83 16.08 -10.34
C THR A 73 -7.67 17.56 -10.65
N LYS A 74 -8.79 18.24 -10.95
CA LYS A 74 -8.86 19.69 -11.00
C LYS A 74 -9.18 20.23 -9.61
N PRO A 75 -8.41 21.20 -9.08
CA PRO A 75 -8.81 21.91 -7.88
C PRO A 75 -10.21 22.53 -8.06
N GLU A 76 -11.13 22.20 -7.15
CA GLU A 76 -12.45 22.85 -7.04
C GLU A 76 -12.21 24.37 -6.87
N GLY A 77 -12.63 25.17 -7.86
CA GLY A 77 -12.53 26.64 -7.80
C GLY A 77 -11.57 27.32 -8.79
N PHE A 78 -10.99 26.59 -9.75
CA PHE A 78 -10.41 27.24 -10.94
C PHE A 78 -11.47 27.34 -12.04
N ASP A 79 -12.39 28.27 -11.85
CA ASP A 79 -13.12 28.84 -13.00
C ASP A 79 -12.08 29.63 -13.82
N ASP A 80 -11.83 29.17 -15.03
CA ASP A 80 -11.13 29.94 -16.08
C ASP A 80 -12.00 31.18 -16.36
N GLU A 81 -11.69 32.32 -15.72
CA GLU A 81 -12.17 33.64 -16.12
C GLU A 81 -11.23 34.31 -17.13
#